data_AF-N9P6J4-F1
#
_entry.id   AF-N9P6J4-F1
#
_cell.length_a   1.000
_cell.length_b   1.000
_cell.length_c   1.000
_cell.angle_alpha   90.00
_cell.angle_beta   90.00
_cell.angle_gamma   90.00
#
_symmetry.space_group_name_H-M   'P 1'
#
loop_
_entity.id
_entity.type
_entity.pdbx_description
1 polymer ?
#
loop_
_entity_poly.entity_id
_entity_poly.type
_entity_poly.pdbx_seq_one_letter_code
_entity_poly.pdbx_strand_id
1 'polypeptide(L)'
;MTSLTQLSQAIHDAPRWHQQDQFQHPAEIKIVPQTDQALGAVVFGLDARKAQSSETILQLKQALAEHLILIFKQQSLDDLQYLAFSTYFGSIFRPGADTPVLAAQSDSGVPPDVVPVSNAVGQGDYTGHGELTPHTDHQWTPLPSFASLLYAIELPQNGGQTSWINTIKAYDALNKETKAQIDQLQLITYNPFVRRQKTRDQADC
;
A
#
# COMPACT_ATOMS: atom_id res chain seq x y z
N MET A 1 -30.79 -10.67 1.91
CA MET A 1 -29.98 -9.45 2.11
C MET A 1 -28.59 -9.78 1.59
N THR A 2 -28.17 -9.16 0.48
CA THR A 2 -26.80 -9.29 -0.02
C THR A 2 -25.86 -8.71 1.03
N SER A 3 -24.95 -9.50 1.58
CA SER A 3 -23.90 -8.97 2.45
C SER A 3 -23.05 -8.00 1.64
N LEU A 4 -22.80 -6.82 2.19
CA LEU A 4 -21.86 -5.87 1.58
C LEU A 4 -20.46 -6.50 1.61
N THR A 5 -19.69 -6.32 0.54
CA THR A 5 -18.24 -6.63 0.59
C THR A 5 -17.56 -5.72 1.62
N GLN A 6 -16.39 -6.10 2.14
CA GLN A 6 -15.67 -5.28 3.13
C GLN A 6 -15.45 -3.85 2.62
N LEU A 7 -15.03 -3.66 1.36
CA LEU A 7 -14.98 -2.33 0.74
C LEU A 7 -16.34 -1.62 0.65
N SER A 8 -17.40 -2.33 0.30
CA SER A 8 -18.73 -1.72 0.21
C SER A 8 -19.21 -1.25 1.59
N GLN A 9 -18.91 -2.01 2.65
CA GLN A 9 -19.18 -1.62 4.03
C GLN A 9 -18.30 -0.43 4.44
N ALA A 10 -17.00 -0.47 4.13
CA ALA A 10 -16.08 0.63 4.42
C ALA A 10 -16.52 1.95 3.76
N ILE A 11 -16.95 1.92 2.50
CA ILE A 11 -17.47 3.09 1.80
C ILE A 11 -18.81 3.54 2.38
N HIS A 12 -19.67 2.60 2.80
CA HIS A 12 -20.97 2.92 3.42
C HIS A 12 -20.79 3.64 4.76
N ASP A 13 -19.85 3.15 5.58
CA ASP A 13 -19.56 3.68 6.91
C ASP A 13 -18.61 4.89 6.88
N ALA A 14 -17.96 5.13 5.74
CA ALA A 14 -17.04 6.24 5.57
C ALA A 14 -17.73 7.58 5.90
N PRO A 15 -16.99 8.51 6.53
CA PRO A 15 -17.46 9.88 6.74
C PRO A 15 -18.00 10.48 5.44
N ARG A 16 -19.20 11.07 5.51
CA ARG A 16 -19.94 11.44 4.31
C ARG A 16 -19.29 12.63 3.62
N TRP A 17 -18.76 12.41 2.43
CA TRP A 17 -18.13 13.43 1.59
C TRP A 17 -19.06 14.58 1.16
N HIS A 18 -20.38 14.47 1.34
CA HIS A 18 -21.33 15.56 1.06
C HIS A 18 -21.66 16.41 2.30
N GLN A 19 -21.18 16.05 3.48
CA GLN A 19 -21.36 16.79 4.72
C GLN A 19 -20.12 17.64 5.01
N GLN A 20 -20.07 18.83 4.42
CA GLN A 20 -18.90 19.73 4.50
C GLN A 20 -18.54 20.14 5.94
N ASP A 21 -19.53 20.19 6.82
CA ASP A 21 -19.38 20.47 8.25
C ASP A 21 -18.61 19.37 9.01
N GLN A 22 -18.49 18.18 8.42
CA GLN A 22 -17.70 17.07 8.97
C GLN A 22 -16.26 17.05 8.44
N PHE A 23 -15.91 17.97 7.53
CA PHE A 23 -14.57 18.01 6.98
C PHE A 23 -13.58 18.50 8.01
N GLN A 24 -12.43 17.84 8.05
CA GLN A 24 -11.28 18.44 8.67
C GLN A 24 -10.82 19.66 7.86
N HIS A 25 -10.53 20.77 8.54
CA HIS A 25 -10.05 21.96 7.86
C HIS A 25 -8.63 21.74 7.30
N PRO A 26 -8.38 22.04 6.01
CA PRO A 26 -7.06 21.87 5.40
C PRO A 26 -5.94 22.60 6.14
N ALA A 27 -6.24 23.75 6.77
CA ALA A 27 -5.28 24.53 7.55
C ALA A 27 -4.71 23.78 8.79
N GLU A 28 -5.37 22.71 9.24
CA GLU A 28 -4.88 21.85 10.33
C GLU A 28 -3.87 20.81 9.85
N ILE A 29 -3.75 20.61 8.54
CA ILE A 29 -2.97 19.53 7.94
C ILE A 29 -1.68 20.13 7.37
N LYS A 30 -0.54 19.56 7.77
CA LYS A 30 0.77 20.00 7.30
C LYS A 30 1.54 18.85 6.68
N ILE A 31 2.00 19.04 5.46
CA ILE A 31 2.89 18.11 4.76
C ILE A 31 4.31 18.67 4.87
N VAL A 32 5.23 17.91 5.45
CA VAL A 32 6.62 18.31 5.68
C VAL A 32 7.56 17.37 4.92
N PRO A 33 8.15 17.82 3.80
CA PRO A 33 9.12 17.03 3.05
C PRO A 33 10.34 16.66 3.91
N GLN A 34 10.88 15.47 3.70
CA GLN A 34 12.13 15.03 4.32
C GLN A 34 13.30 15.51 3.46
N THR A 35 13.68 16.78 3.62
CA THR A 35 14.66 17.46 2.76
C THR A 35 16.05 16.83 2.77
N ASP A 36 16.42 16.18 3.88
CA ASP A 36 17.72 15.51 4.04
C ASP A 36 17.70 14.05 3.55
N GLN A 37 16.58 13.61 2.95
CA GLN A 37 16.40 12.25 2.46
C GLN A 37 16.19 12.23 0.94
N ALA A 38 16.38 11.06 0.32
CA ALA A 38 16.17 10.90 -1.11
C ALA A 38 14.69 11.05 -1.51
N LEU A 39 13.77 10.74 -0.59
CA LEU A 39 12.32 10.75 -0.78
C LEU A 39 11.61 10.90 0.57
N GLY A 40 10.30 11.13 0.55
CA GLY A 40 9.43 11.06 1.71
C GLY A 40 8.92 12.41 2.20
N ALA A 41 7.69 12.44 2.70
CA ALA A 41 7.14 13.56 3.48
C ALA A 41 6.31 13.03 4.65
N VAL A 42 6.29 13.79 5.75
CA VAL A 42 5.48 13.47 6.94
C VAL A 42 4.23 14.34 6.93
N VAL A 43 3.07 13.72 7.09
CA VAL A 43 1.78 14.39 7.20
C VAL A 43 1.39 14.50 8.67
N PHE A 44 1.26 15.72 9.15
CA PHE A 44 0.85 16.07 10.51
C PHE A 44 -0.57 16.61 10.53
N GLY A 45 -1.28 16.38 11.63
CA GLY A 45 -2.59 16.96 11.89
C GLY A 45 -3.75 16.22 11.22
N LEU A 46 -3.52 15.50 10.12
CA LEU A 46 -4.56 14.70 9.45
C LEU A 46 -5.18 13.66 10.40
N ASP A 47 -6.51 13.61 10.46
CA ASP A 47 -7.29 12.54 11.07
C ASP A 47 -7.96 11.72 9.97
N ALA A 48 -7.43 10.53 9.67
CA ALA A 48 -7.94 9.67 8.61
C ALA A 48 -9.33 9.07 8.92
N ARG A 49 -9.85 9.25 10.14
CA ARG A 49 -11.23 8.86 10.49
C ARG A 49 -12.27 9.90 10.07
N LYS A 50 -11.84 11.11 9.70
CA LYS A 50 -12.72 12.20 9.29
C LYS A 50 -12.83 12.30 7.77
N ALA A 51 -13.95 12.84 7.31
CA ALA A 51 -14.10 13.20 5.92
C ALA A 51 -13.05 14.25 5.56
N GLN A 52 -12.42 14.07 4.40
CA GLN A 52 -11.46 15.03 3.88
C GLN A 52 -12.06 15.76 2.68
N SER A 53 -11.79 17.05 2.60
CA SER A 53 -12.19 17.85 1.45
C SER A 53 -11.47 17.37 0.18
N SER A 54 -12.05 17.66 -0.99
CA SER A 54 -11.40 17.37 -2.27
C SER A 54 -10.06 18.09 -2.42
N GLU A 55 -9.93 19.30 -1.85
CA GLU A 55 -8.67 20.05 -1.78
C GLU A 55 -7.61 19.27 -1.01
N THR A 56 -7.94 18.79 0.19
CA THR A 56 -7.02 17.97 1.00
C THR A 56 -6.61 16.71 0.26
N ILE A 57 -7.56 16.00 -0.35
CA ILE A 57 -7.27 14.75 -1.08
C ILE A 57 -6.34 15.04 -2.27
N LEU A 58 -6.56 16.13 -3.00
CA LEU A 58 -5.69 16.53 -4.10
C LEU A 58 -4.27 16.86 -3.60
N GLN A 59 -4.15 17.62 -2.51
CA GLN A 59 -2.86 17.94 -1.88
C GLN A 59 -2.10 16.67 -1.47
N LEU A 60 -2.78 15.70 -0.86
CA LEU A 60 -2.17 14.41 -0.49
C LEU A 60 -1.71 13.62 -1.71
N LYS A 61 -2.49 13.57 -2.80
CA LYS A 61 -2.09 12.88 -4.04
C LYS A 61 -0.87 13.53 -4.70
N GLN A 62 -0.86 14.85 -4.76
CA GLN A 62 0.28 15.60 -5.31
C GLN A 62 1.53 15.38 -4.48
N ALA A 63 1.42 15.47 -3.15
CA ALA A 63 2.54 15.20 -2.26
C ALA A 63 3.06 13.76 -2.37
N LEU A 64 2.17 12.77 -2.54
CA LEU A 64 2.59 11.38 -2.77
C LEU A 64 3.33 11.23 -4.11
N ALA A 65 2.85 11.86 -5.17
CA ALA A 65 3.52 11.83 -6.47
C ALA A 65 4.89 12.54 -6.45
N GLU A 66 5.01 13.64 -5.71
CA GLU A 66 6.23 14.43 -5.60
C GLU A 66 7.27 13.79 -4.67
N HIS A 67 6.84 13.31 -3.51
CA HIS A 67 7.73 12.81 -2.47
C HIS A 67 7.83 11.28 -2.42
N LEU A 68 7.08 10.56 -3.25
CA LEU A 68 7.03 9.10 -3.41
C LEU A 68 6.53 8.32 -2.19
N ILE A 69 6.72 8.82 -0.97
CA ILE A 69 6.25 8.22 0.28
C ILE A 69 5.63 9.30 1.17
N LEU A 70 4.45 9.00 1.72
CA LEU A 70 3.83 9.80 2.77
C LEU A 70 3.77 9.00 4.07
N ILE A 71 4.15 9.65 5.17
CA ILE A 71 4.11 9.06 6.51
C ILE A 71 3.06 9.80 7.32
N PHE A 72 1.95 9.12 7.63
CA PHE A 72 0.89 9.64 8.50
C PHE A 72 1.19 9.25 9.94
N LYS A 73 1.31 10.23 10.84
CA LYS A 73 1.60 9.99 12.26
C LYS A 73 0.33 10.01 13.10
N GLN A 74 0.35 9.31 14.23
CA GLN A 74 -0.70 9.35 15.26
C GLN A 74 -2.09 8.96 14.75
N GLN A 75 -2.16 7.97 13.86
CA GLN A 75 -3.44 7.41 13.40
C GLN A 75 -3.88 6.27 14.31
N SER A 76 -5.19 6.15 14.52
CA SER A 76 -5.82 5.03 15.20
C SER A 76 -7.09 4.68 14.41
N LEU A 77 -6.96 3.67 13.54
CA LEU A 77 -7.99 3.25 12.59
C LEU A 77 -8.37 1.79 12.83
N ASP A 78 -9.65 1.48 12.66
CA ASP A 78 -10.08 0.10 12.40
C ASP A 78 -9.92 -0.24 10.89
N ASP A 79 -10.12 -1.51 10.52
CA ASP A 79 -9.95 -1.99 9.15
C ASP A 79 -10.88 -1.27 8.15
N LEU A 80 -12.09 -0.91 8.55
CA LEU A 80 -13.05 -0.24 7.66
C LEU A 80 -12.65 1.22 7.42
N GLN A 81 -12.20 1.92 8.46
CA GLN A 81 -11.67 3.27 8.37
C GLN A 81 -10.37 3.31 7.56
N TYR A 82 -9.49 2.33 7.78
CA TYR A 82 -8.27 2.15 7.02
C TYR A 82 -8.56 1.94 5.53
N LEU A 83 -9.49 1.03 5.23
CA LEU A 83 -9.92 0.75 3.86
C LEU A 83 -10.58 1.98 3.23
N ALA A 84 -11.49 2.66 3.93
CA ALA A 84 -12.12 3.89 3.46
C ALA A 84 -11.08 4.97 3.12
N PHE A 85 -10.12 5.22 4.01
CA PHE A 85 -9.06 6.21 3.78
C PHE A 85 -8.20 5.85 2.55
N SER A 86 -7.86 4.57 2.36
CA SER A 86 -7.08 4.14 1.19
C SER A 86 -7.77 4.44 -0.14
N THR A 87 -9.12 4.46 -0.17
CA THR A 87 -9.88 4.81 -1.39
C THR A 87 -9.66 6.24 -1.86
N TYR A 88 -9.17 7.15 -1.00
CA TYR A 88 -8.81 8.50 -1.41
C TYR A 88 -7.72 8.49 -2.48
N PHE A 89 -6.84 7.49 -2.49
CA PHE A 89 -5.71 7.41 -3.41
C PHE A 89 -6.04 6.67 -4.71
N GLY A 90 -7.11 5.88 -4.75
CA GLY A 90 -7.54 5.17 -5.94
C GLY A 90 -8.39 3.94 -5.62
N SER A 91 -8.60 3.10 -6.63
CA SER A 91 -9.28 1.81 -6.47
C SER A 91 -8.40 0.82 -5.71
N ILE A 92 -9.00 0.03 -4.84
CA ILE A 92 -8.33 -1.06 -4.13
C ILE A 92 -8.03 -2.20 -5.10
N PHE A 93 -6.79 -2.70 -5.07
CA PHE A 93 -6.37 -3.83 -5.89
C PHE A 93 -7.10 -5.10 -5.43
N ARG A 94 -7.86 -5.71 -6.35
CA ARG A 94 -8.59 -6.97 -6.14
C ARG A 94 -8.27 -7.92 -7.28
N PRO A 95 -7.37 -8.89 -7.09
CA PRO A 95 -7.05 -9.87 -8.12
C PRO A 95 -8.23 -10.82 -8.35
N GLY A 96 -8.31 -11.39 -9.55
CA GLY A 96 -9.22 -12.49 -9.83
C GLY A 96 -8.83 -13.76 -9.06
N ALA A 97 -9.78 -14.69 -8.88
CA ALA A 97 -9.56 -15.94 -8.16
C ALA A 97 -8.47 -16.85 -8.79
N ASP A 98 -8.19 -16.66 -10.08
CA ASP A 98 -7.15 -17.34 -10.84
C ASP A 98 -5.77 -16.67 -10.75
N THR A 99 -5.69 -15.54 -10.06
CA THR A 99 -4.47 -14.76 -9.89
C THR A 99 -4.01 -14.86 -8.43
N PRO A 100 -3.23 -15.89 -8.06
CA PRO A 100 -2.84 -16.10 -6.68
C PRO A 100 -2.00 -14.93 -6.19
N VAL A 101 -2.27 -14.48 -4.97
CA VAL A 101 -1.53 -13.42 -4.28
C VAL A 101 -1.30 -13.81 -2.82
N LEU A 102 -0.59 -12.96 -2.08
CA LEU A 102 -0.51 -13.07 -0.63
C LEU A 102 -1.92 -13.10 -0.03
N ALA A 103 -2.13 -13.97 0.96
CA ALA A 103 -3.40 -14.11 1.66
C ALA A 103 -4.60 -14.58 0.81
N ALA A 104 -4.37 -15.08 -0.41
CA ALA A 104 -5.43 -15.73 -1.19
C ALA A 104 -6.02 -16.90 -0.39
N GLN A 105 -7.35 -16.89 -0.20
CA GLN A 105 -8.04 -17.91 0.57
C GLN A 105 -8.15 -19.21 -0.24
N SER A 106 -8.05 -20.36 0.43
CA SER A 106 -8.06 -21.68 -0.24
C SER A 106 -9.38 -22.02 -0.92
N ASP A 107 -10.48 -21.46 -0.42
CA ASP A 107 -11.85 -21.73 -0.90
C ASP A 107 -12.29 -20.79 -2.03
N SER A 108 -11.93 -19.50 -1.94
CA SER A 108 -12.34 -18.47 -2.90
C SER A 108 -11.25 -18.06 -3.88
N GLY A 109 -9.97 -18.30 -3.55
CA GLY A 109 -8.82 -17.78 -4.30
C GLY A 109 -8.61 -16.26 -4.17
N VAL A 110 -9.45 -15.57 -3.40
CA VAL A 110 -9.47 -14.11 -3.28
C VAL A 110 -8.88 -13.69 -1.92
N PRO A 111 -7.99 -12.68 -1.87
CA PRO A 111 -7.50 -12.14 -0.60
C PRO A 111 -8.54 -11.21 0.07
N PRO A 112 -8.43 -10.98 1.39
CA PRO A 112 -9.17 -9.88 2.02
C PRO A 112 -8.73 -8.51 1.47
N ASP A 113 -9.60 -7.49 1.57
CA ASP A 113 -9.26 -6.12 1.11
C ASP A 113 -8.13 -5.50 1.94
N VAL A 114 -8.02 -5.91 3.20
CA VAL A 114 -6.92 -5.56 4.12
C VAL A 114 -6.17 -6.85 4.45
N VAL A 115 -4.89 -6.91 4.09
CA VAL A 115 -4.04 -8.08 4.30
C VAL A 115 -3.15 -7.87 5.54
N PRO A 116 -3.28 -8.71 6.58
CA PRO A 116 -2.35 -8.72 7.71
C PRO A 116 -0.92 -9.07 7.27
N VAL A 117 0.02 -8.16 7.54
CA VAL A 117 1.46 -8.40 7.45
C VAL A 117 1.97 -8.60 8.85
N SER A 118 2.19 -9.87 9.23
CA SER A 118 2.52 -10.26 10.60
C SER A 118 3.56 -11.37 10.61
N ASN A 119 4.36 -11.33 11.67
CA ASN A 119 5.30 -12.37 12.05
C ASN A 119 4.88 -13.03 13.39
N ALA A 120 3.65 -12.82 13.86
CA ALA A 120 3.11 -13.54 15.01
C ALA A 120 2.55 -14.89 14.54
N VAL A 121 3.25 -15.99 14.84
CA VAL A 121 2.86 -17.34 14.41
C VAL A 121 1.52 -17.73 15.03
N GLY A 122 0.57 -18.17 14.18
CA GLY A 122 -0.58 -18.99 14.61
C GLY A 122 -1.96 -18.33 14.54
N GLN A 123 -2.07 -17.11 14.03
CA GLN A 123 -3.36 -16.42 13.83
C GLN A 123 -3.30 -15.54 12.56
N GLY A 124 -3.69 -16.07 11.40
CA GLY A 124 -3.89 -15.27 10.19
C GLY A 124 -2.65 -14.52 9.67
N ASP A 125 -1.44 -15.03 9.97
CA ASP A 125 -0.18 -14.45 9.52
C ASP A 125 0.21 -14.95 8.13
N TYR A 126 0.30 -14.03 7.17
CA TYR A 126 0.55 -14.37 5.76
C TYR A 126 2.03 -14.24 5.35
N THR A 127 2.85 -13.54 6.15
CA THR A 127 4.20 -13.11 5.76
C THR A 127 5.34 -13.80 6.51
N GLY A 128 5.09 -14.39 7.68
CA GLY A 128 6.13 -15.04 8.49
C GLY A 128 7.20 -14.05 8.97
N HIS A 129 8.41 -14.54 9.27
CA HIS A 129 9.48 -13.74 9.91
C HIS A 129 10.66 -13.37 9.00
N GLY A 130 10.59 -13.63 7.70
CA GLY A 130 11.70 -13.40 6.78
C GLY A 130 11.85 -11.91 6.39
N GLU A 131 13.08 -11.45 6.23
CA GLU A 131 13.35 -10.14 5.63
C GLU A 131 12.97 -10.17 4.13
N LEU A 132 12.22 -9.17 3.68
CA LEU A 132 11.92 -9.00 2.27
C LEU A 132 13.07 -8.28 1.58
N THR A 133 13.58 -8.87 0.50
CA THR A 133 14.54 -8.20 -0.38
C THR A 133 13.87 -6.98 -1.04
N PRO A 134 14.65 -5.97 -1.48
CA PRO A 134 14.10 -4.84 -2.22
C PRO A 134 13.22 -5.31 -3.40
N HIS A 135 11.99 -4.79 -3.47
CA HIS A 135 11.00 -5.18 -4.47
C HIS A 135 10.04 -4.03 -4.77
N THR A 136 9.26 -4.19 -5.85
CA THR A 136 8.11 -3.35 -6.20
C THR A 136 6.87 -4.21 -6.19
N ASP A 137 5.86 -3.83 -5.41
CA ASP A 137 4.60 -4.54 -5.32
C ASP A 137 3.89 -4.62 -6.68
N HIS A 138 3.30 -5.77 -6.99
CA HIS A 138 2.47 -6.01 -8.18
C HIS A 138 3.10 -5.62 -9.54
N GLN A 139 4.43 -5.45 -9.63
CA GLN A 139 5.12 -5.16 -10.89
C GLN A 139 4.91 -6.24 -11.98
N TRP A 140 4.45 -7.43 -11.57
CA TRP A 140 4.09 -8.54 -12.44
C TRP A 140 2.69 -8.45 -13.06
N THR A 141 1.89 -7.45 -12.69
CA THR A 141 0.55 -7.22 -13.27
C THR A 141 0.64 -6.29 -14.48
N PRO A 142 -0.32 -6.35 -15.43
CA PRO A 142 -0.37 -5.41 -16.56
C PRO A 142 -0.56 -3.94 -16.14
N LEU A 143 -1.18 -3.72 -14.97
CA LEU A 143 -1.38 -2.41 -14.35
C LEU A 143 -0.85 -2.48 -12.90
N PRO A 144 0.47 -2.29 -12.69
CA PRO A 144 1.06 -2.31 -11.36
C PRO A 144 0.39 -1.33 -10.41
N SER A 145 0.36 -1.67 -9.13
CA SER A 145 -0.19 -0.79 -8.11
C SER A 145 0.57 0.53 -8.07
N PHE A 146 -0.18 1.63 -8.10
CA PHE A 146 0.38 2.98 -7.97
C PHE A 146 0.99 3.21 -6.57
N ALA A 147 0.34 2.68 -5.54
CA ALA A 147 0.80 2.79 -4.16
C ALA A 147 0.29 1.60 -3.33
N SER A 148 1.03 1.30 -2.26
CA SER A 148 0.60 0.45 -1.17
C SER A 148 0.41 1.33 0.07
N LEU A 149 -0.63 1.07 0.85
CA LEU A 149 -0.79 1.66 2.18
C LEU A 149 -0.39 0.59 3.20
N LEU A 150 0.40 0.96 4.20
CA LEU A 150 0.82 0.08 5.29
C LEU A 150 0.55 0.78 6.62
N TYR A 151 -0.10 0.07 7.54
CA TYR A 151 -0.51 0.60 8.84
C TYR A 151 0.03 -0.27 9.97
N ALA A 152 0.73 0.38 10.91
CA ALA A 152 1.38 -0.31 12.02
C ALA A 152 0.38 -0.54 13.17
N ILE A 153 0.13 -1.80 13.48
CA ILE A 153 -0.71 -2.23 14.62
C ILE A 153 0.17 -2.57 15.83
N GLU A 154 1.15 -3.46 15.61
CA GLU A 154 2.14 -3.87 16.60
C GLU A 154 3.54 -3.70 15.99
N LEU A 155 4.48 -3.21 16.80
CA LEU A 155 5.87 -3.00 16.39
C LEU A 155 6.81 -3.73 17.34
N PRO A 156 7.89 -4.36 16.83
CA PRO A 156 8.90 -4.94 17.69
C PRO A 156 9.65 -3.85 18.46
N GLN A 157 10.16 -4.19 19.65
CA GLN A 157 10.99 -3.25 20.44
C GLN A 157 12.26 -2.83 19.69
N ASN A 158 12.82 -3.74 18.87
CA ASN A 158 14.03 -3.51 18.08
C ASN A 158 13.85 -4.07 16.66
N GLY A 159 14.39 -3.37 15.67
CA GLY A 159 14.30 -3.78 14.27
C GLY A 159 12.97 -3.40 13.61
N GLY A 160 12.61 -4.10 12.53
CA GLY A 160 11.36 -3.89 11.80
C GLY A 160 11.31 -2.60 10.99
N GLN A 161 12.45 -1.97 10.71
CA GLN A 161 12.49 -0.79 9.87
C GLN A 161 12.10 -1.13 8.43
N THR A 162 11.24 -0.29 7.84
CA THR A 162 11.00 -0.30 6.40
C THR A 162 11.89 0.73 5.74
N SER A 163 12.53 0.35 4.63
CA SER A 163 13.36 1.25 3.83
C SER A 163 12.83 1.32 2.40
N TRP A 164 13.07 2.45 1.74
CA TRP A 164 12.64 2.71 0.37
C TRP A 164 13.82 3.26 -0.45
N ILE A 165 13.81 2.97 -1.75
CA ILE A 165 14.84 3.40 -2.70
C ILE A 165 14.20 4.35 -3.71
N ASN A 166 14.76 5.55 -3.88
CA ASN A 166 14.30 6.48 -4.91
C ASN A 166 14.87 6.06 -6.27
N THR A 167 14.10 5.31 -7.05
CA THR A 167 14.51 4.83 -8.37
C THR A 167 14.59 5.94 -9.42
N ILE A 168 13.85 7.05 -9.24
CA ILE A 168 13.93 8.24 -10.09
C ILE A 168 15.30 8.89 -9.94
N LYS A 169 15.70 9.21 -8.70
CA LYS A 169 17.03 9.77 -8.42
C LYS A 169 18.16 8.80 -8.78
N ALA A 170 17.95 7.50 -8.59
CA ALA A 170 18.92 6.49 -9.00
C ALA A 170 19.11 6.49 -10.52
N TYR A 171 18.03 6.55 -11.30
CA TYR A 171 18.10 6.67 -12.75
C TYR A 171 18.76 7.99 -13.16
N ASP A 172 18.39 9.12 -12.55
CA ASP A 172 18.94 10.44 -12.85
C ASP A 172 20.46 10.50 -12.68
N ALA A 173 20.99 9.82 -11.66
CA ALA A 173 22.43 9.75 -11.37
C ALA A 173 23.24 8.91 -12.36
N LEU A 174 22.60 8.12 -13.23
CA LEU A 174 23.30 7.33 -14.25
C LEU A 174 23.91 8.23 -15.33
N ASN A 175 25.07 7.82 -15.85
CA ASN A 175 25.67 8.47 -17.03
C ASN A 175 24.82 8.21 -18.30
N LYS A 176 25.09 8.99 -19.36
CA LYS A 176 24.28 8.95 -20.59
C LYS A 176 24.39 7.61 -21.29
N GLU A 177 25.55 6.98 -21.23
CA GLU A 177 25.85 5.70 -21.88
C GLU A 177 25.03 4.57 -21.25
N THR A 178 24.98 4.51 -19.91
CA THR A 178 24.18 3.54 -19.17
C THR A 178 22.69 3.78 -19.38
N LYS A 179 22.21 5.05 -19.34
CA LYS A 179 20.80 5.37 -19.65
C LYS A 179 20.43 4.85 -21.04
N ALA A 180 21.23 5.17 -22.06
CA ALA A 180 21.00 4.71 -23.43
C ALA A 180 21.00 3.18 -23.56
N GLN A 181 21.85 2.49 -22.78
CA GLN A 181 21.87 1.02 -22.75
C GLN A 181 20.59 0.44 -22.13
N ILE A 182 20.17 0.92 -20.96
CA ILE A 182 19.01 0.35 -20.25
C ILE A 182 17.67 0.75 -20.87
N ASP A 183 17.59 1.88 -21.58
CA ASP A 183 16.38 2.31 -22.29
C ASP A 183 15.94 1.32 -23.39
N GLN A 184 16.85 0.45 -23.85
CA GLN A 184 16.58 -0.61 -24.83
C GLN A 184 16.20 -1.94 -24.19
N LEU A 185 16.25 -2.05 -22.86
CA LEU A 185 16.00 -3.29 -22.14
C LEU A 185 14.54 -3.40 -21.72
N GLN A 186 14.06 -4.63 -21.68
CA GLN A 186 12.74 -4.97 -21.14
C GLN A 186 12.90 -6.01 -20.03
N LEU A 187 12.17 -5.82 -18.95
CA LEU A 187 12.13 -6.76 -17.84
C LEU A 187 10.92 -7.69 -18.00
N ILE A 188 11.15 -8.99 -17.92
CA ILE A 188 10.07 -9.97 -17.81
C ILE A 188 9.90 -10.34 -16.34
N THR A 189 8.75 -9.98 -15.77
CA THR A 189 8.38 -10.29 -14.39
C THR A 189 7.32 -11.38 -14.35
N TYR A 190 7.32 -12.19 -13.29
CA TYR A 190 6.35 -13.27 -13.09
C TYR A 190 5.67 -13.12 -11.73
N ASN A 191 4.42 -13.57 -11.62
CA ASN A 191 3.72 -13.65 -10.34
C ASN A 191 4.47 -14.65 -9.42
N PRO A 192 5.04 -14.21 -8.28
CA PRO A 192 5.82 -15.07 -7.40
C PRO A 192 4.97 -16.10 -6.66
N PHE A 193 3.67 -15.88 -6.52
CA PHE A 193 2.76 -16.76 -5.77
C PHE A 193 2.33 -17.99 -6.57
N VAL A 194 2.36 -17.93 -7.91
CA VAL A 194 2.14 -19.10 -8.78
C VAL A 194 3.20 -20.19 -8.53
N ARG A 195 4.45 -19.80 -8.28
CA ARG A 195 5.55 -20.75 -8.05
C ARG A 195 5.48 -21.42 -6.67
N ARG A 196 5.02 -20.71 -5.64
CA ARG A 196 4.87 -21.23 -4.27
C ARG A 196 3.82 -22.34 -4.16
N GLN A 197 2.72 -22.27 -4.90
CA GLN A 197 1.69 -23.32 -4.89
C GLN A 197 2.27 -24.66 -5.38
N LYS A 198 2.99 -24.66 -6.52
CA LYS A 198 3.62 -25.87 -7.06
C LYS A 198 4.65 -26.52 -6.13
N THR A 199 5.32 -25.74 -5.27
CA THR A 199 6.30 -26.29 -4.32
C THR A 199 5.64 -26.92 -3.09
N ARG A 200 4.47 -26.43 -2.67
CA ARG A 200 3.68 -27.06 -1.60
C ARG A 200 3.04 -28.36 -2.07
N ASP A 201 2.44 -28.37 -3.26
CA ASP A 201 1.79 -29.57 -3.84
C ASP A 201 2.78 -30.74 -4.09
N GLN A 202 4.09 -30.46 -4.17
CA GLN A 202 5.13 -31.48 -4.33
C GLN A 202 5.75 -31.95 -3.01
N ALA A 203 5.58 -31.21 -1.91
CA ALA A 203 6.11 -31.56 -0.59
C ALA A 203 5.16 -32.45 0.22
N ASP A 204 3.88 -32.52 -0.19
CA ASP A 204 2.84 -33.33 0.43
C ASP A 204 2.61 -34.68 -0.30
N CYS A 205 3.55 -35.12 -1.16
CA CYS A 205 3.57 -36.42 -1.85
C CYS A 205 4.71 -37.32 -1.36
#